data_AF-A0A7S1GPC2-F1
#
_entry.id   AF-A0A7S1GPC2-F1
#
_cell.length_a   1.000
_cell.length_b   1.000
_cell.length_c   1.000
_cell.angle_alpha   90.00
_cell.angle_beta   90.00
_cell.angle_gamma   90.00
#
_symmetry.space_group_name_H-M   'P 1'
#
loop_
_entity.id
_entity.type
_entity.pdbx_description
1 polymer ?
#
loop_
_entity_poly.entity_id
_entity_poly.type
_entity_poly.pdbx_seq_one_letter_code
_entity_poly.pdbx_strand_id
1 'polypeptide(L)'
;GRFNKLFHQSFHLRRIQVTVREVLLPFLLITLTNVVLLSSWTHFAPWVSTTVTVDTSLDEFGRPIEAYTTCKANGSGKPIVFLMPLALVNIGALVTANYQAFRTRHMPTEYNESSYLFLVMVSSLEALLIGGPVLLLVHSRPTTTFVTRTLLITCYCLAILLPMFGSKLISSAHQSAEQRGSHDSTVTEQQKWEPALRRLLHTSKSNSSRSPISHKPQQAQLPSSIVQLRTRIAARSKIFSGIPSPVEQDLSSTSFGI
;
A
#
# COMPACT_ATOMS: atom_id res chain seq x y z
N GLY A 1 18.14 2.77 19.91
CA GLY A 1 17.18 3.36 18.95
C GLY A 1 17.82 4.48 18.13
N ARG A 2 18.17 4.18 16.88
CA ARG A 2 18.78 5.14 15.92
C ARG A 2 17.76 6.16 15.36
N PHE A 3 16.48 5.83 15.47
CA PHE A 3 15.34 6.63 15.02
C PHE A 3 15.20 7.99 15.74
N ASN A 4 15.51 8.05 17.05
CA ASN A 4 15.37 9.29 17.81
C ASN A 4 16.50 10.30 17.55
N LYS A 5 17.67 9.83 17.07
CA LYS A 5 18.78 10.70 16.63
C LYS A 5 18.56 11.28 15.23
N LEU A 6 17.83 10.58 14.36
CA LEU A 6 17.48 11.10 13.03
C LEU A 6 16.45 12.22 13.10
N PHE A 7 15.50 12.15 14.04
CA PHE A 7 14.43 13.14 14.16
C PHE A 7 14.94 14.55 14.52
N HIS A 8 16.04 14.65 15.27
CA HIS A 8 16.59 15.94 15.72
C HIS A 8 17.50 16.62 14.67
N GLN A 9 17.83 15.94 13.56
CA GLN A 9 18.57 16.50 12.42
C GLN A 9 17.69 16.76 11.18
N SER A 10 16.39 16.44 11.24
CA SER A 10 15.45 16.54 10.10
C SER A 10 15.05 17.96 9.67
N PHE A 11 15.60 19.02 10.29
CA PHE A 11 15.44 20.38 9.78
C PHE A 11 16.22 20.65 8.48
N HIS A 12 17.20 19.80 8.14
CA HIS A 12 17.77 19.75 6.80
C HIS A 12 16.96 18.79 5.94
N LEU A 13 16.07 19.33 5.11
CA LEU A 13 15.23 18.64 4.13
C LEU A 13 16.07 17.88 3.07
N ARG A 14 16.70 16.77 3.48
CA ARG A 14 17.39 15.84 2.58
C ARG A 14 16.52 14.60 2.44
N ARG A 15 16.09 14.31 1.21
CA ARG A 15 15.35 13.09 0.86
C ARG A 15 16.22 11.86 1.18
N ILE A 16 15.95 11.19 2.30
CA ILE A 16 16.57 9.92 2.65
C ILE A 16 15.78 8.83 1.92
N GLN A 17 16.39 8.25 0.90
CA GLN A 17 15.89 7.02 0.28
C GLN A 17 16.13 5.89 1.28
N VAL A 18 15.05 5.42 1.92
CA VAL A 18 15.11 4.24 2.78
C VAL A 18 15.49 3.06 1.91
N THR A 19 16.62 2.42 2.24
CA THR A 19 17.11 1.30 1.45
C THR A 19 16.28 0.07 1.78
N VAL A 20 15.85 -0.70 0.79
CA VAL A 20 15.07 -1.94 0.96
C VAL A 20 15.69 -2.89 1.99
N ARG A 21 17.03 -2.91 2.08
CA ARG A 21 17.77 -3.71 3.06
C ARG A 21 17.43 -3.39 4.52
N GLU A 22 17.09 -2.15 4.83
CA GLU A 22 16.77 -1.72 6.20
C GLU A 22 15.39 -2.21 6.67
N VAL A 23 14.47 -2.44 5.72
CA VAL A 23 13.13 -2.98 5.99
C VAL A 23 13.12 -4.50 5.92
N LEU A 24 13.92 -5.09 5.02
CA LEU A 24 13.99 -6.53 4.83
C LEU A 24 14.63 -7.25 6.04
N LEU A 25 15.62 -6.63 6.68
CA LEU A 25 16.33 -7.22 7.81
C LEU A 25 15.42 -7.49 9.03
N PRO A 26 14.62 -6.53 9.55
CA PRO A 26 13.70 -6.80 10.66
C PRO A 26 12.61 -7.80 10.27
N PHE A 27 12.11 -7.74 9.03
CA PHE A 27 11.15 -8.72 8.51
C PHE A 27 11.71 -10.15 8.53
N LEU A 28 12.95 -10.32 8.05
CA LEU A 28 13.63 -11.61 8.00
C LEU A 28 13.95 -12.14 9.40
N LEU A 29 14.37 -11.28 10.34
CA LEU A 29 14.60 -11.68 11.73
C LEU A 29 13.33 -12.20 12.41
N ILE A 30 12.20 -11.50 12.27
CA ILE A 30 10.92 -11.93 12.86
C ILE A 30 10.46 -13.25 12.23
N THR A 31 10.58 -13.37 10.90
CA THR A 31 10.22 -14.59 10.18
C THR A 31 11.06 -15.79 10.60
N LEU A 32 12.38 -15.63 10.68
CA LEU A 32 13.27 -16.69 11.17
C LEU A 32 12.95 -17.07 12.62
N THR A 33 12.66 -16.10 13.47
CA THR A 33 12.27 -16.36 14.88
C THR A 33 10.99 -17.20 14.94
N ASN A 34 9.98 -16.87 14.13
CA ASN A 34 8.74 -17.65 14.03
C ASN A 34 9.01 -19.07 13.50
N VAL A 35 9.87 -19.22 12.49
CA VAL A 35 10.24 -20.54 11.94
C VAL A 35 10.94 -21.40 12.99
N VAL A 36 11.89 -20.85 13.75
CA VAL A 36 12.60 -21.59 14.81
C VAL A 36 11.66 -21.98 15.94
N LEU A 37 10.75 -21.10 16.36
CA LEU A 37 9.74 -21.40 17.39
C LEU A 37 8.80 -22.51 16.94
N LEU A 38 8.27 -22.42 15.72
CA LEU A 38 7.37 -23.42 15.15
C LEU A 38 8.09 -24.76 14.94
N SER A 39 9.33 -24.73 14.44
CA SER A 39 10.14 -25.93 14.25
C SER A 39 10.44 -26.62 15.59
N SER A 40 10.76 -25.85 16.63
CA SER A 40 10.95 -26.38 17.98
C SER A 40 9.67 -27.02 18.52
N TRP A 41 8.51 -26.37 18.33
CA TRP A 41 7.22 -26.94 18.71
C TRP A 41 6.97 -28.28 17.98
N THR A 42 7.15 -28.34 16.67
CA THR A 42 6.95 -29.58 15.91
C THR A 42 7.87 -30.72 16.36
N HIS A 43 9.08 -30.40 16.83
CA HIS A 43 10.03 -31.41 17.30
C HIS A 43 9.67 -31.94 18.70
N PHE A 44 9.30 -31.07 19.63
CA PHE A 44 9.04 -31.46 21.02
C PHE A 44 7.61 -31.93 21.30
N ALA A 45 6.63 -31.49 20.52
CA ALA A 45 5.23 -31.89 20.67
C ALA A 45 4.60 -32.18 19.29
N PRO A 46 4.87 -33.36 18.71
CA PRO A 46 4.28 -33.73 17.43
C PRO A 46 2.75 -33.78 17.51
N TRP A 47 2.11 -33.47 16.38
CA TRP A 47 0.66 -33.54 16.24
C TRP A 47 0.24 -35.00 16.10
N VAL A 48 -0.60 -35.47 17.01
CA VAL A 48 -1.14 -36.82 17.01
C VAL A 48 -2.63 -36.78 16.69
N SER A 49 -3.04 -37.67 15.80
CA SER A 49 -4.46 -37.86 15.49
C SER A 49 -5.13 -38.62 16.62
N THR A 50 -6.17 -38.03 17.21
CA THR A 50 -6.96 -38.62 18.29
C THR A 50 -8.42 -38.67 17.87
N THR A 51 -9.03 -39.85 17.93
CA THR A 51 -10.45 -40.01 17.69
C THR A 51 -11.22 -39.68 18.96
N VAL A 52 -12.23 -38.81 18.84
CA VAL A 52 -13.12 -38.43 19.94
C VAL A 52 -14.51 -38.93 19.61
N THR A 53 -15.07 -39.75 20.50
CA THR A 53 -16.47 -40.21 20.42
C THR A 53 -17.38 -39.15 21.02
N VAL A 54 -18.52 -38.89 20.38
CA VAL A 54 -19.55 -37.97 20.89
C VAL A 54 -20.54 -38.78 21.70
N ASP A 55 -20.47 -38.68 23.03
CA ASP A 55 -21.35 -39.44 23.93
C ASP A 55 -22.82 -38.98 23.89
N THR A 56 -23.10 -37.85 23.20
CA THR A 56 -24.44 -37.26 23.09
C THR A 56 -25.33 -37.99 22.08
N SER A 57 -24.77 -38.79 21.19
CA SER A 57 -25.50 -39.54 20.16
C SER A 57 -25.20 -41.04 20.32
N LEU A 58 -26.04 -41.71 21.12
CA LEU A 58 -25.98 -43.15 21.39
C LEU A 58 -27.03 -43.88 20.54
N ASP A 59 -26.70 -45.06 20.03
CA ASP A 59 -27.69 -45.96 19.43
C ASP A 59 -28.60 -46.59 20.51
N GLU A 60 -29.63 -47.32 20.07
CA GLU A 60 -30.55 -48.06 20.97
C GLU A 60 -29.83 -49.07 21.89
N PHE A 61 -28.58 -49.42 21.56
CA PHE A 61 -27.72 -50.35 22.31
C PHE A 61 -26.67 -49.63 23.18
N GLY A 62 -26.73 -48.29 23.30
CA GLY A 62 -25.81 -47.51 24.12
C GLY A 62 -24.40 -47.34 23.54
N ARG A 63 -24.22 -47.44 22.21
CA ARG A 63 -22.94 -47.24 21.51
C ARG A 63 -22.91 -45.89 20.81
N PRO A 64 -21.78 -45.15 20.81
CA PRO A 64 -21.69 -43.86 20.15
C PRO A 64 -21.81 -44.02 18.62
N ILE A 65 -22.76 -43.33 18.00
CA ILE A 65 -22.97 -43.35 16.55
C ILE A 65 -22.11 -42.33 15.79
N GLU A 66 -21.58 -41.33 16.50
CA GLU A 66 -20.74 -40.30 15.91
C GLU A 66 -19.35 -40.29 16.55
N ALA A 67 -18.35 -40.47 15.71
CA ALA A 67 -16.95 -40.30 16.06
C ALA A 67 -16.30 -39.36 15.05
N TYR A 68 -15.49 -38.42 15.54
CA TYR A 68 -14.71 -37.53 14.67
C TYR A 68 -13.23 -37.56 15.08
N THR A 69 -12.38 -37.35 14.10
CA THR A 69 -10.93 -37.35 14.28
C THR A 69 -10.43 -35.92 14.46
N THR A 70 -9.64 -35.67 15.50
CA THR A 70 -9.03 -34.37 15.77
C THR A 70 -7.53 -34.50 15.97
N CYS A 71 -6.77 -33.55 15.44
CA CYS A 71 -5.33 -33.47 15.68
C CYS A 71 -5.07 -32.66 16.96
N LYS A 72 -4.47 -33.30 17.96
CA LYS A 72 -4.07 -32.65 19.21
C LYS A 72 -2.55 -32.77 19.39
N ALA A 73 -1.93 -31.72 19.91
CA ALA A 73 -0.52 -31.76 20.28
C ALA A 73 -0.32 -32.70 21.47
N ASN A 74 0.71 -33.56 21.40
CA ASN A 74 1.00 -34.51 22.46
C ASN A 74 1.53 -33.79 23.73
N GLY A 75 0.78 -33.89 24.84
CA GLY A 75 1.15 -33.34 26.15
C GLY A 75 0.16 -32.28 26.67
N SER A 76 -0.55 -32.62 27.74
CA SER A 76 -1.46 -31.74 28.46
C SER A 76 -0.73 -30.46 28.92
N GLY A 77 -1.07 -29.31 28.33
CA GLY A 77 -0.52 -28.01 28.71
C GLY A 77 0.75 -27.55 27.99
N LYS A 78 1.47 -28.43 27.27
CA LYS A 78 2.64 -28.01 26.46
C LYS A 78 2.32 -27.02 25.32
N PRO A 79 1.16 -27.09 24.61
CA PRO A 79 0.93 -26.18 23.50
C PRO A 79 0.84 -24.71 23.94
N ILE A 80 0.33 -24.41 25.15
CA ILE A 80 0.22 -23.02 25.63
C ILE A 80 1.60 -22.38 25.81
N VAL A 81 2.61 -23.17 26.19
CA VAL A 81 3.98 -22.71 26.46
C VAL A 81 4.68 -22.27 25.17
N PHE A 82 4.39 -22.92 24.04
CA PHE A 82 4.90 -22.49 22.73
C PHE A 82 4.02 -21.42 22.07
N LEU A 83 2.72 -21.46 22.31
CA LEU A 83 1.76 -20.51 21.74
C LEU A 83 1.93 -19.10 22.33
N MET A 84 2.21 -18.98 23.63
CA MET A 84 2.36 -17.69 24.32
C MET A 84 3.51 -16.83 23.76
N PRO A 85 4.77 -17.30 23.67
CA PRO A 85 5.85 -16.50 23.09
C PRO A 85 5.64 -16.23 21.60
N LEU A 86 5.04 -17.17 20.86
CA LEU A 86 4.69 -16.97 19.45
C LEU A 86 3.67 -15.84 19.29
N ALA A 87 2.62 -15.84 20.11
CA ALA A 87 1.63 -14.76 20.14
C ALA A 87 2.29 -13.44 20.55
N LEU A 88 3.14 -13.43 21.58
CA LEU A 88 3.81 -12.23 22.05
C LEU A 88 4.70 -11.59 20.97
N VAL A 89 5.47 -12.40 20.23
CA VAL A 89 6.32 -11.92 19.13
C VAL A 89 5.49 -11.33 18.00
N ASN A 90 4.43 -12.02 17.56
CA ASN A 90 3.60 -11.54 16.45
C ASN A 90 2.76 -10.32 16.81
N ILE A 91 2.16 -10.30 18.01
CA ILE A 91 1.40 -9.15 18.52
C ILE A 91 2.35 -7.97 18.76
N GLY A 92 3.52 -8.20 19.35
CA GLY A 92 4.53 -7.16 19.55
C GLY A 92 5.00 -6.54 18.22
N ALA A 93 5.24 -7.37 17.20
CA ALA A 93 5.55 -6.90 15.85
C ALA A 93 4.40 -6.06 15.26
N LEU A 94 3.16 -6.50 15.41
CA LEU A 94 1.99 -5.76 14.92
C LEU A 94 1.81 -4.41 15.63
N VAL A 95 1.98 -4.37 16.96
CA VAL A 95 1.87 -3.14 17.77
C VAL A 95 2.98 -2.16 17.43
N THR A 96 4.22 -2.63 17.32
CA THR A 96 5.35 -1.76 16.95
C THR A 96 5.22 -1.20 15.54
N ALA A 97 4.67 -1.98 14.60
CA ALA A 97 4.40 -1.53 13.25
C ALA A 97 3.23 -0.52 13.20
N ASN A 98 2.17 -0.73 13.98
CA ASN A 98 1.09 0.24 14.17
C ASN A 98 1.59 1.55 14.79
N TYR A 99 2.44 1.47 15.81
CA TYR A 99 3.05 2.63 16.43
C TYR A 99 3.89 3.46 15.44
N GLN A 100 4.67 2.79 14.59
CA GLN A 100 5.43 3.44 13.52
C GLN A 100 4.49 4.10 12.51
N ALA A 101 3.43 3.40 12.07
CA ALA A 101 2.44 3.91 11.14
C ALA A 101 1.71 5.16 11.69
N PHE A 102 1.37 5.15 12.99
CA PHE A 102 0.74 6.28 13.66
C PHE A 102 1.66 7.52 13.69
N ARG A 103 2.95 7.32 14.00
CA ARG A 103 3.91 8.43 14.02
C ARG A 103 4.14 9.03 12.62
N THR A 104 4.10 8.21 11.57
CA THR A 104 4.31 8.66 10.19
C THR A 104 3.10 9.37 9.58
N ARG A 105 1.91 9.26 10.17
CA ARG A 105 0.68 9.88 9.65
C ARG A 105 0.76 11.41 9.51
N HIS A 106 1.55 12.07 10.35
CA HIS A 106 1.66 13.53 10.36
C HIS A 106 2.65 14.07 9.32
N MET A 107 3.37 13.20 8.60
CA MET A 107 4.25 13.63 7.52
C MET A 107 3.40 13.89 6.28
N PRO A 108 3.45 15.11 5.69
CA PRO A 108 2.80 15.41 4.43
C PRO A 108 3.53 14.66 3.31
N THR A 109 3.23 13.38 3.16
CA THR A 109 3.68 12.60 2.02
C THR A 109 2.79 13.00 0.86
N GLU A 110 3.37 13.53 -0.21
CA GLU A 110 2.69 13.88 -1.48
C GLU A 110 2.04 12.68 -2.22
N TYR A 111 1.74 11.61 -1.50
CA TYR A 111 1.26 10.36 -2.05
C TYR A 111 0.24 9.76 -1.10
N ASN A 112 -0.99 9.65 -1.59
CA ASN A 112 -2.16 9.10 -0.87
C ASN A 112 -1.95 7.63 -0.43
N GLU A 113 -0.85 6.99 -0.83
CA GLU A 113 -0.48 5.60 -0.53
C GLU A 113 -0.23 5.33 0.97
N SER A 114 0.34 6.29 1.69
CA SER A 114 0.64 6.14 3.13
C SER A 114 -0.63 6.06 3.99
N SER A 115 -1.69 6.75 3.57
CA SER A 115 -3.01 6.72 4.23
C SER A 115 -3.66 5.33 4.16
N TYR A 116 -3.54 4.64 3.03
CA TYR A 116 -4.07 3.28 2.88
C TYR A 116 -3.27 2.27 3.70
N LEU A 117 -1.94 2.42 3.79
CA LEU A 117 -1.13 1.59 4.68
C LEU A 117 -1.55 1.77 6.13
N PHE A 118 -1.79 3.01 6.59
CA PHE A 118 -2.30 3.25 7.94
C PHE A 118 -3.65 2.55 8.17
N LEU A 119 -4.58 2.63 7.22
CA LEU A 119 -5.87 1.96 7.31
C LEU A 119 -5.73 0.43 7.44
N VAL A 120 -4.83 -0.18 6.67
CA VAL A 120 -4.53 -1.62 6.74
C VAL A 120 -3.94 -2.01 8.10
N MET A 121 -3.07 -1.17 8.67
CA MET A 121 -2.46 -1.47 9.98
C MET A 121 -3.49 -1.40 11.10
N VAL A 122 -4.38 -0.40 11.06
CA VAL A 122 -5.48 -0.24 12.02
C VAL A 122 -6.49 -1.38 11.89
N SER A 123 -6.89 -1.75 10.67
CA SER A 123 -7.82 -2.87 10.46
C SER A 123 -7.23 -4.21 10.90
N SER A 124 -5.91 -4.38 10.74
CA SER A 124 -5.20 -5.57 11.24
C SER A 124 -5.17 -5.63 12.77
N LEU A 125 -5.02 -4.49 13.44
CA LEU A 125 -5.08 -4.40 14.90
C LEU A 125 -6.50 -4.67 15.43
N GLU A 126 -7.52 -4.09 14.80
CA GLU A 126 -8.92 -4.34 15.13
C GLU A 126 -9.28 -5.83 14.97
N ALA A 127 -8.87 -6.44 13.86
CA ALA A 127 -9.10 -7.86 13.63
C ALA A 127 -8.44 -8.76 14.69
N LEU A 128 -7.28 -8.37 15.23
CA LEU A 128 -6.66 -9.07 16.35
C LEU A 128 -7.46 -8.90 17.64
N LEU A 129 -7.88 -7.67 17.96
CA LEU A 129 -8.63 -7.35 19.18
C LEU A 129 -10.01 -8.01 19.22
N ILE A 130 -10.70 -8.11 18.08
CA ILE A 130 -12.01 -8.75 17.97
C ILE A 130 -11.85 -10.26 17.73
N GLY A 131 -10.95 -10.67 16.84
CA GLY A 131 -10.76 -12.07 16.46
C GLY A 131 -10.24 -12.94 17.60
N GLY A 132 -9.36 -12.41 18.46
CA GLY A 132 -8.83 -13.14 19.61
C GLY A 132 -9.91 -13.64 20.57
N PRO A 133 -10.74 -12.76 21.16
CA PRO A 133 -11.85 -13.15 22.03
C PRO A 133 -12.88 -14.05 21.33
N VAL A 134 -13.21 -13.79 20.06
CA VAL A 134 -14.15 -14.63 19.30
C VAL A 134 -13.62 -16.07 19.18
N LEU A 135 -12.32 -16.26 18.95
CA LEU A 135 -11.71 -17.59 18.91
C LEU A 135 -11.70 -18.30 20.26
N LEU A 136 -11.60 -17.56 21.37
CA LEU A 136 -11.69 -18.12 22.72
C LEU A 136 -13.13 -18.50 23.08
N LEU A 137 -14.10 -17.73 22.61
CA LEU A 137 -15.52 -17.98 22.87
C LEU A 137 -16.06 -19.19 22.11
N VAL A 138 -15.59 -19.41 20.87
CA VAL A 138 -16.05 -20.51 20.01
C VAL A 138 -15.15 -21.74 20.19
N HIS A 139 -15.40 -22.51 21.25
CA HIS A 139 -14.75 -23.81 21.47
C HIS A 139 -15.72 -25.00 21.57
N SER A 140 -17.04 -24.74 21.61
CA SER A 140 -18.04 -25.71 22.08
C SER A 140 -18.41 -26.78 21.07
N ARG A 141 -18.37 -26.46 19.77
CA ARG A 141 -18.72 -27.39 18.67
C ARG A 141 -17.72 -27.32 17.51
N PRO A 142 -17.31 -28.45 16.94
CA PRO A 142 -16.30 -28.48 15.88
C PRO A 142 -16.77 -27.76 14.60
N THR A 143 -18.04 -27.92 14.22
CA THR A 143 -18.64 -27.25 13.06
C THR A 143 -18.60 -25.73 13.20
N THR A 144 -19.07 -25.21 14.33
CA THR A 144 -19.07 -23.76 14.62
C THR A 144 -17.64 -23.22 14.62
N THR A 145 -16.72 -23.94 15.27
CA THR A 145 -15.31 -23.54 15.34
C THR A 145 -14.66 -23.47 13.96
N PHE A 146 -14.93 -24.43 13.08
CA PHE A 146 -14.39 -24.44 11.72
C PHE A 146 -14.94 -23.28 10.88
N VAL A 147 -16.25 -23.07 10.89
CA VAL A 147 -16.91 -21.99 10.13
C VAL A 147 -16.43 -20.63 10.63
N THR A 148 -16.41 -20.41 11.94
CA THR A 148 -15.94 -19.14 12.53
C THR A 148 -14.49 -18.86 12.18
N ARG A 149 -13.59 -19.85 12.31
CA ARG A 149 -12.17 -19.68 11.96
C ARG A 149 -11.97 -19.33 10.48
N THR A 150 -12.68 -20.01 9.60
CA THR A 150 -12.59 -19.78 8.16
C THR A 150 -13.09 -18.39 7.81
N LEU A 151 -14.26 -18.00 8.33
CA LEU A 151 -14.84 -16.69 8.11
C LEU A 151 -13.95 -15.57 8.65
N LEU A 152 -13.38 -15.71 9.85
CA LEU A 152 -12.43 -14.75 10.42
C LEU A 152 -11.20 -14.55 9.52
N ILE A 153 -10.58 -15.64 9.05
CA ILE A 153 -9.42 -15.57 8.16
C ILE A 153 -9.80 -14.92 6.82
N THR A 154 -10.93 -15.32 6.23
CA THR A 154 -11.42 -14.74 4.97
C THR A 154 -11.69 -13.25 5.12
N CYS A 155 -12.40 -12.82 6.17
CA CYS A 155 -12.66 -11.41 6.45
C CYS A 155 -11.35 -10.63 6.67
N TYR A 156 -10.39 -11.20 7.41
CA TYR A 156 -9.08 -10.58 7.63
C TYR A 156 -8.31 -10.37 6.32
N CYS A 157 -8.27 -11.40 5.47
CA CYS A 157 -7.64 -11.29 4.15
C CYS A 157 -8.32 -10.22 3.29
N LEU A 158 -9.66 -10.17 3.26
CA LEU A 158 -10.39 -9.14 2.53
C LEU A 158 -10.11 -7.73 3.07
N ALA A 159 -10.04 -7.57 4.39
CA ALA A 159 -9.76 -6.28 5.04
C ALA A 159 -8.35 -5.74 4.71
N ILE A 160 -7.39 -6.60 4.38
CA ILE A 160 -6.04 -6.20 3.94
C ILE A 160 -5.99 -5.98 2.43
N LEU A 161 -6.56 -6.91 1.64
CA LEU A 161 -6.47 -6.88 0.19
C LEU A 161 -7.32 -5.77 -0.43
N LEU A 162 -8.49 -5.46 0.12
CA LEU A 162 -9.38 -4.43 -0.44
C LEU A 162 -8.77 -3.02 -0.40
N PRO A 163 -8.18 -2.53 0.72
CA PRO A 163 -7.50 -1.23 0.72
C PRO A 163 -6.23 -1.24 -0.16
N MET A 164 -5.47 -2.33 -0.18
CA MET A 164 -4.25 -2.44 -0.99
C MET A 164 -4.55 -2.41 -2.49
N PHE A 165 -5.52 -3.21 -2.97
CA PHE A 165 -5.89 -3.20 -4.38
C PHE A 165 -6.79 -2.02 -4.73
N GLY A 166 -7.66 -1.59 -3.83
CA GLY A 166 -8.55 -0.45 -4.02
C GLY A 166 -7.77 0.84 -4.28
N SER A 167 -6.72 1.10 -3.49
CA SER A 167 -5.85 2.25 -3.71
C SER A 167 -5.17 2.24 -5.09
N LYS A 168 -4.73 1.06 -5.54
CA LYS A 168 -4.10 0.90 -6.85
C LYS A 168 -5.10 1.10 -8.00
N LEU A 169 -6.30 0.54 -7.88
CA LEU A 169 -7.35 0.66 -8.91
C LEU A 169 -7.79 2.11 -9.10
N ILE A 170 -8.05 2.84 -8.00
CA ILE A 170 -8.46 4.25 -8.07
C ILE A 170 -7.33 5.11 -8.63
N SER A 171 -6.08 4.86 -8.21
CA SER A 171 -4.93 5.62 -8.73
C SER A 171 -4.71 5.39 -10.23
N SER A 172 -4.83 4.15 -10.72
CA SER A 172 -4.71 3.85 -12.15
C SER A 172 -5.85 4.44 -12.98
N ALA A 173 -7.06 4.51 -12.42
CA ALA A 173 -8.20 5.16 -13.05
C ALA A 173 -8.00 6.68 -13.19
N HIS A 174 -7.54 7.35 -12.14
CA HIS A 174 -7.27 8.80 -12.16
C HIS A 174 -6.14 9.16 -13.14
N GLN A 175 -5.05 8.38 -13.16
CA GLN A 175 -3.95 8.59 -14.11
C GLN A 175 -4.41 8.46 -15.57
N SER A 176 -5.34 7.54 -15.83
CA SER A 176 -5.92 7.36 -17.17
C SER A 176 -6.83 8.52 -17.58
N ALA A 177 -7.53 9.14 -16.64
CA ALA A 177 -8.35 10.33 -16.89
C ALA A 177 -7.50 11.58 -17.17
N GLU A 178 -6.43 11.78 -16.41
CA GLU A 178 -5.56 12.94 -16.57
C GLU A 178 -4.72 12.88 -17.86
N GLN A 179 -4.22 11.70 -18.24
CA GLN A 179 -3.52 11.54 -19.52
C GLN A 179 -4.45 11.83 -20.71
N ARG A 180 -5.73 11.48 -20.62
CA ARG A 180 -6.72 11.81 -21.66
C ARG A 180 -6.94 13.32 -21.75
N GLY A 181 -7.10 14.01 -20.63
CA GLY A 181 -7.27 15.47 -20.59
C GLY A 181 -6.04 16.24 -21.10
N SER A 182 -4.83 15.79 -20.73
CA SER A 182 -3.60 16.45 -21.16
C SER A 182 -3.30 16.22 -22.64
N HIS A 183 -3.60 15.04 -23.19
CA HIS A 183 -3.42 14.77 -24.63
C HIS A 183 -4.39 15.61 -25.47
N ASP A 184 -5.65 15.70 -25.07
CA ASP A 184 -6.68 16.52 -25.73
C ASP A 184 -6.34 18.02 -25.72
N SER A 185 -5.78 18.50 -24.60
CA SER A 185 -5.33 19.89 -24.47
C SER A 185 -4.18 20.22 -25.43
N THR A 186 -3.18 19.34 -25.57
CA THR A 186 -2.08 19.54 -26.52
C THR A 186 -2.51 19.48 -27.99
N VAL A 187 -3.44 18.58 -28.32
CA VAL A 187 -3.99 18.48 -29.69
C VAL A 187 -4.75 19.76 -30.03
N THR A 188 -5.59 20.24 -29.12
CA THR A 188 -6.35 21.48 -29.30
C THR A 188 -5.44 22.70 -29.44
N GLU A 189 -4.34 22.78 -28.68
CA GLU A 189 -3.41 23.91 -28.77
C GLU A 189 -2.58 23.90 -30.06
N GLN A 190 -2.09 22.73 -30.51
CA GLN A 190 -1.41 22.64 -31.80
C GLN A 190 -2.34 22.98 -32.97
N GLN A 191 -3.59 22.53 -32.90
CA GLN A 191 -4.59 22.79 -33.93
C GLN A 191 -4.97 24.28 -34.00
N LYS A 192 -4.85 25.02 -32.90
CA LYS A 192 -5.11 26.46 -32.83
C LYS A 192 -4.12 27.31 -33.63
N TRP A 193 -2.83 26.93 -33.71
CA TRP A 193 -1.80 27.72 -34.39
C TRP A 193 -1.64 27.40 -35.89
N GLU A 194 -2.11 26.23 -36.33
CA GLU A 194 -2.10 25.77 -37.74
C GLU A 194 -2.67 26.79 -38.75
N PRO A 195 -3.87 27.37 -38.56
CA PRO A 195 -4.44 28.33 -39.52
C PRO A 195 -3.71 29.69 -39.54
N ALA A 196 -3.05 30.08 -38.45
CA ALA A 196 -2.24 31.30 -38.41
C ALA A 196 -0.93 31.12 -39.18
N LEU A 197 -0.28 29.97 -39.02
CA LEU A 197 0.94 29.59 -39.76
C LEU A 197 0.70 29.51 -41.27
N ARG A 198 -0.45 28.95 -41.71
CA ARG A 198 -0.83 28.92 -43.13
C ARG A 198 -0.92 30.33 -43.73
N ARG A 199 -1.48 31.30 -43.01
CA ARG A 199 -1.58 32.70 -43.50
C ARG A 199 -0.21 33.34 -43.73
N LEU A 200 0.77 33.08 -42.86
CA LEU A 200 2.12 33.62 -43.00
C LEU A 200 2.90 33.00 -44.18
N LEU A 201 2.72 31.70 -44.45
CA LEU A 201 3.37 31.03 -45.57
C LEU A 201 2.88 31.52 -46.93
N HIS A 202 1.59 31.85 -47.07
CA HIS A 202 1.05 32.39 -48.32
C HIS A 202 1.56 33.81 -48.64
N THR A 203 1.75 34.66 -47.63
CA THR A 203 2.33 36.00 -47.84
C THR A 203 3.79 35.99 -48.29
N SER A 204 4.54 34.93 -47.97
CA SER A 204 5.95 34.82 -48.38
C SER A 204 6.15 34.42 -49.85
N LYS A 205 5.15 33.82 -50.50
CA LYS A 205 5.33 33.25 -51.85
C LYS A 205 5.20 34.28 -52.98
N SER A 206 4.75 35.51 -52.72
CA SER A 206 4.55 36.51 -53.77
C SER A 206 5.76 37.41 -54.07
N ASN A 207 6.90 37.24 -53.39
CA ASN A 207 8.05 38.15 -53.54
C ASN A 207 9.35 37.48 -54.02
N SER A 208 9.29 36.23 -54.49
CA SER A 208 10.44 35.49 -55.00
C SER A 208 10.46 35.43 -56.54
N SER A 209 10.50 36.61 -57.16
CA SER A 209 10.87 36.77 -58.57
C SER A 209 12.00 37.78 -58.70
N ARG A 210 13.23 37.39 -58.32
CA ARG A 210 14.45 37.86 -59.01
C ARG A 210 15.72 37.10 -58.60
N SER A 211 16.45 36.74 -59.65
CA SER A 211 17.88 36.42 -59.77
C SER A 211 18.36 34.97 -59.54
N PRO A 212 19.04 34.36 -60.53
CA PRO A 212 19.86 33.16 -60.37
C PRO A 212 21.31 33.58 -60.12
N ILE A 213 21.88 33.28 -58.96
CA ILE A 213 23.34 33.30 -58.77
C ILE A 213 23.77 32.02 -58.05
N SER A 214 24.60 31.28 -58.76
CA SER A 214 25.37 30.13 -58.32
C SER A 214 26.28 30.50 -57.14
N HIS A 215 26.04 29.91 -55.97
CA HIS A 215 27.01 29.90 -54.87
C HIS A 215 26.98 28.57 -54.10
N LYS A 216 28.19 28.13 -53.76
CA LYS A 216 28.59 26.92 -53.02
C LYS A 216 27.72 26.63 -51.78
N PRO A 217 27.63 25.35 -51.35
CA PRO A 217 26.95 24.97 -50.11
C PRO A 217 27.73 25.49 -48.90
N GLN A 218 27.27 26.60 -48.34
CA GLN A 218 27.69 27.09 -47.04
C GLN A 218 26.73 26.49 -46.01
N GLN A 219 27.27 25.64 -45.13
CA GLN A 219 26.55 25.04 -44.01
C GLN A 219 25.80 26.15 -43.25
N ALA A 220 24.48 26.10 -43.30
CA ALA A 220 23.61 27.02 -42.58
C ALA A 220 23.80 26.82 -41.08
N GLN A 221 24.58 27.69 -40.46
CA GLN A 221 24.57 27.89 -39.02
C GLN A 221 23.17 28.32 -38.62
N LEU A 222 22.47 27.39 -37.97
CA LEU A 222 21.17 27.63 -37.36
C LEU A 222 21.30 28.81 -36.36
N PRO A 223 20.48 29.87 -36.49
CA PRO A 223 20.62 31.05 -35.64
C PRO A 223 20.43 30.67 -34.17
N SER A 224 21.42 31.01 -33.35
CA SER A 224 21.51 30.74 -31.91
C SER A 224 20.34 31.29 -31.09
N SER A 225 19.51 32.17 -31.67
CA SER A 225 18.28 32.70 -31.08
C SER A 225 17.17 31.65 -30.93
N ILE A 226 17.11 30.62 -31.79
CA ILE A 226 16.08 29.55 -31.67
C ILE A 226 16.40 28.57 -30.53
N VAL A 227 17.70 28.35 -30.24
CA VAL A 227 18.14 27.52 -29.10
C VAL A 227 17.86 28.21 -27.76
N GLN A 228 17.96 29.54 -27.70
CA GLN A 228 17.64 30.30 -26.48
C GLN A 228 16.14 30.38 -26.18
N LEU A 229 15.27 30.32 -27.21
CA LEU A 229 13.82 30.35 -27.00
C LEU A 229 13.29 29.03 -26.40
N ARG A 230 13.85 27.88 -26.83
CA ARG A 230 13.50 26.56 -26.26
C ARG A 230 13.89 26.43 -24.77
N THR A 231 15.02 27.02 -24.36
CA THR A 231 15.45 26.98 -22.94
C THR A 231 14.60 27.90 -22.05
N ARG A 232 14.10 29.02 -22.56
CA ARG A 232 13.22 29.92 -21.78
C ARG A 232 11.81 29.35 -21.56
N ILE A 233 11.27 28.56 -22.49
CA ILE A 233 9.96 27.90 -22.32
C ILE A 233 10.05 26.79 -21.26
N ALA A 234 11.14 26.03 -21.21
CA ALA A 234 11.36 25.00 -20.18
C ALA A 234 11.57 25.57 -18.77
N ALA A 235 12.09 26.80 -18.63
CA ALA A 235 12.25 27.45 -17.34
C ALA A 235 10.93 28.05 -16.80
N ARG A 236 9.99 28.43 -17.68
CA ARG A 236 8.74 29.09 -17.27
C ARG A 236 7.65 28.11 -16.82
N SER A 237 7.71 26.83 -17.21
CA SER A 237 6.75 25.83 -16.70
C SER A 237 7.01 25.42 -15.24
N LYS A 238 8.25 25.58 -14.74
CA LYS A 238 8.59 25.30 -13.34
C LYS A 238 8.12 26.37 -12.33
N ILE A 239 7.74 27.55 -12.81
CA ILE A 239 7.28 28.64 -11.92
C ILE A 239 5.76 28.58 -11.68
N PHE A 240 5.01 27.86 -12.53
CA PHE A 240 3.55 27.81 -12.42
C PHE A 240 2.99 26.66 -11.56
N SER A 241 3.84 25.74 -11.08
CA SER A 241 3.42 24.66 -10.15
C SER A 241 3.48 25.05 -8.66
N GLY A 242 3.59 26.35 -8.36
CA GLY A 242 3.74 26.89 -7.00
C GLY A 242 2.52 27.62 -6.46
N ILE A 243 1.30 27.30 -6.91
CA ILE A 243 0.07 27.85 -6.32
C ILE A 243 -0.43 26.86 -5.26
N PRO A 244 -0.31 27.16 -3.95
CA PRO A 244 -0.94 26.36 -2.91
C PRO A 244 -2.46 26.47 -3.02
N SER A 245 -3.14 25.32 -3.07
CA SER A 245 -4.59 25.21 -2.96
C SER A 245 -5.05 25.82 -1.63
N PRO A 246 -6.13 26.62 -1.61
CA PRO A 246 -6.69 27.11 -0.37
C PRO A 246 -7.21 25.95 0.46
N VAL A 247 -6.76 25.95 1.70
CA VAL A 247 -7.20 25.14 2.83
C VAL A 247 -8.70 25.31 3.00
N GLU A 248 -9.48 24.26 2.72
CA GLU A 248 -10.85 24.12 3.20
C GLU A 248 -10.77 23.59 4.64
N GLN A 249 -10.63 24.54 5.57
CA GLN A 249 -11.09 24.38 6.94
C GLN A 249 -12.61 24.40 6.90
N ASP A 250 -13.27 23.30 7.28
CA ASP A 250 -14.36 23.35 8.27
C ASP A 250 -14.86 21.95 8.66
N LEU A 251 -15.47 21.89 9.85
CA LEU A 251 -16.12 20.76 10.52
C LEU A 251 -15.27 19.89 11.46
N SER A 252 -14.80 20.56 12.51
CA SER A 252 -14.90 20.03 13.88
C SER A 252 -16.12 20.68 14.55
N SER A 253 -17.23 19.95 14.77
CA SER A 253 -18.21 20.20 15.87
C SER A 253 -19.44 19.29 15.76
N THR A 254 -19.42 18.16 16.46
CA THR A 254 -20.58 17.48 17.10
C THR A 254 -19.97 16.28 17.85
N SER A 255 -19.71 16.28 19.16
CA SER A 255 -20.57 16.57 20.32
C SER A 255 -21.91 15.84 20.28
N PHE A 256 -21.92 14.59 20.72
CA PHE A 256 -22.97 13.89 21.48
C PHE A 256 -22.26 12.62 22.01
N GLY A 257 -22.14 12.32 23.31
CA GLY A 257 -23.06 12.58 24.39
C GLY A 257 -23.98 11.36 24.53
N ILE A 258 -23.49 10.31 25.22
CA ILE A 258 -24.12 9.38 26.19
C ILE A 258 -23.10 8.27 26.47
#